data_AF-A0A9X3AJY8-F1
#
_entry.id   AF-A0A9X3AJY8-F1
#
_cell.length_a   1.000
_cell.length_b   1.000
_cell.length_c   1.000
_cell.angle_alpha   90.00
_cell.angle_beta   90.00
_cell.angle_gamma   90.00
#
_symmetry.space_group_name_H-M   'P 1'
#
loop_
_entity.id
_entity.type
_entity.pdbx_description
1 polymer ?
#
loop_
_entity_poly.entity_id
_entity_poly.type
_entity_poly.pdbx_seq_one_letter_code
_entity_poly.pdbx_strand_id
1 'polypeptide(L)'
;MISAAAHGDAEAARQFLGDGLVAEELSTGARELVVAWLHGRGLTDAQIATRTHLSTYTAARIRARLRLPAHHAQTGGSFRGA
;
A
#
# COMPACT_ATOMS: atom_id res chain seq x y z
N MET A 1 0.35 6.32 -24.09
CA MET A 1 -0.35 5.04 -24.31
C MET A 1 0.10 4.09 -23.23
N ILE A 2 -0.80 3.63 -22.36
CA ILE A 2 -0.45 2.70 -21.26
C ILE A 2 -0.28 1.30 -21.86
N SER A 3 0.71 0.53 -21.41
CA SER A 3 0.91 -0.84 -21.88
C SER A 3 -0.21 -1.76 -21.39
N ALA A 4 -0.49 -2.83 -22.14
CA ALA A 4 -1.48 -3.84 -21.74
C ALA A 4 -1.16 -4.46 -20.37
N ALA A 5 0.13 -4.65 -20.06
CA ALA A 5 0.58 -5.11 -18.75
C ALA A 5 0.20 -4.12 -17.62
N ALA A 6 0.42 -2.82 -17.83
CA ALA A 6 0.04 -1.79 -16.85
C ALA A 6 -1.48 -1.69 -16.67
N HIS A 7 -2.26 -1.98 -17.73
CA HIS A 7 -3.71 -2.05 -17.64
C HIS A 7 -4.17 -3.23 -16.79
N GLY A 8 -3.61 -4.43 -17.02
CA GLY A 8 -3.91 -5.62 -16.22
C GLY A 8 -3.53 -5.45 -14.74
N ASP A 9 -2.38 -4.83 -14.46
CA ASP A 9 -1.98 -4.51 -13.08
C ASP A 9 -2.97 -3.55 -12.40
N ALA A 10 -3.49 -2.56 -13.14
CA ALA A 10 -4.47 -1.61 -12.63
C ALA A 10 -5.85 -2.24 -12.40
N GLU A 11 -6.26 -3.18 -13.23
CA GLU A 11 -7.49 -3.94 -13.06
C GLU A 11 -7.42 -4.85 -11.83
N ALA A 12 -6.33 -5.61 -11.69
CA ALA A 12 -6.09 -6.46 -10.51
C ALA A 12 -6.06 -5.64 -9.21
N ALA A 13 -5.40 -4.48 -9.23
CA ALA A 13 -5.40 -3.56 -8.09
C ALA A 13 -6.81 -3.03 -7.75
N ARG A 14 -7.63 -2.70 -8.75
CA ARG A 14 -9.03 -2.29 -8.53
C ARG A 14 -9.87 -3.40 -7.90
N GLN A 15 -9.75 -4.62 -8.42
CA GLN A 15 -10.51 -5.76 -7.92
C GLN A 15 -10.11 -6.14 -6.49
N PHE A 16 -8.83 -6.00 -6.12
CA PHE A 16 -8.38 -6.12 -4.73
C PHE A 16 -9.03 -5.08 -3.80
N LEU A 17 -9.07 -3.81 -4.22
CA LEU A 17 -9.65 -2.73 -3.42
C LEU A 17 -11.19 -2.81 -3.29
N GLY A 18 -11.84 -3.56 -4.19
CA GLY A 18 -13.29 -3.72 -4.29
C GLY A 18 -13.88 -4.97 -3.64
N ASP A 19 -13.14 -5.70 -2.80
CA ASP A 19 -13.58 -6.89 -2.03
C ASP A 19 -13.46 -8.28 -2.72
N GLY A 20 -12.62 -8.44 -3.77
CA GLY A 20 -12.63 -9.67 -4.58
C GLY A 20 -11.35 -10.51 -4.71
N LEU A 21 -10.17 -10.03 -4.29
CA LEU A 21 -8.89 -10.72 -4.52
C LEU A 21 -8.03 -10.80 -3.25
N VAL A 22 -7.35 -11.94 -3.09
CA VAL A 22 -6.34 -12.15 -2.04
C VAL A 22 -4.99 -11.60 -2.51
N ALA A 23 -4.22 -10.99 -1.62
CA ALA A 23 -2.95 -10.33 -1.96
C ALA A 23 -1.86 -11.25 -2.53
N GLU A 24 -2.01 -12.57 -2.34
CA GLU A 24 -1.12 -13.59 -2.88
C GLU A 24 -1.19 -13.67 -4.42
N GLU A 25 -2.34 -13.35 -5.01
CA GLU A 25 -2.57 -13.37 -6.47
C GLU A 25 -2.14 -12.08 -7.17
N LEU A 26 -1.81 -11.03 -6.43
CA LEU A 26 -1.39 -9.76 -7.01
C LEU A 26 0.01 -9.86 -7.64
N SER A 27 0.10 -9.43 -8.89
CA SER A 27 1.38 -9.17 -9.55
C SER A 27 2.20 -8.12 -8.78
N THR A 28 3.50 -8.02 -9.08
CA THR A 28 4.33 -6.97 -8.47
C THR A 28 3.82 -5.57 -8.81
N GLY A 29 3.38 -5.31 -10.04
CA GLY A 29 2.84 -4.02 -10.45
C GLY A 29 1.51 -3.69 -9.78
N ALA A 30 0.63 -4.68 -9.63
CA ALA A 30 -0.65 -4.49 -8.92
C ALA A 30 -0.42 -4.16 -7.43
N ARG A 31 0.54 -4.81 -6.77
CA ARG A 31 0.94 -4.48 -5.38
C ARG A 31 1.44 -3.04 -5.26
N GLU A 32 2.23 -2.57 -6.21
CA GLU A 32 2.72 -1.19 -6.23
C GLU A 32 1.55 -0.19 -6.31
N LEU A 33 0.56 -0.45 -7.17
CA LEU A 33 -0.62 0.39 -7.31
C LEU A 33 -1.49 0.40 -6.05
N VAL A 34 -1.71 -0.76 -5.42
CA VAL A 34 -2.46 -0.86 -4.16
C VAL A 34 -1.77 -0.08 -3.04
N VAL A 35 -0.45 -0.24 -2.89
CA VAL A 35 0.33 0.50 -1.88
C VAL A 35 0.26 2.01 -2.14
N ALA A 36 0.43 2.45 -3.40
CA ALA A 36 0.33 3.86 -3.77
C ALA A 36 -1.04 4.45 -3.44
N TRP A 37 -2.13 3.71 -3.72
CA TRP A 37 -3.49 4.15 -3.46
C TRP A 37 -3.78 4.24 -1.96
N LEU A 38 -3.38 3.24 -1.16
CA LEU A 38 -3.57 3.25 0.29
C LEU A 38 -2.71 4.31 0.96
N HIS A 39 -1.48 4.50 0.48
CA HIS A 39 -0.60 5.59 0.91
C HIS A 39 -1.25 6.95 0.64
N GLY A 40 -1.80 7.17 -0.56
CA GLY A 40 -2.53 8.40 -0.90
C GLY A 40 -3.76 8.68 -0.02
N ARG A 41 -4.29 7.66 0.66
CA ARG A 41 -5.37 7.80 1.68
C ARG A 41 -4.85 8.10 3.08
N GLY A 42 -3.55 8.32 3.26
CA GLY A 42 -2.93 8.65 4.54
C GLY A 42 -2.53 7.44 5.38
N LEU A 43 -2.61 6.21 4.86
CA LEU A 43 -2.22 5.03 5.63
C LEU A 43 -0.71 4.94 5.79
N THR A 44 -0.27 4.41 6.94
CA THR A 44 1.14 4.09 7.22
C THR A 44 1.53 2.72 6.67
N ASP A 45 2.83 2.47 6.53
CA ASP A 45 3.35 1.18 6.03
C ASP A 45 2.81 -0.02 6.83
N ALA A 46 2.61 0.14 8.14
CA ALA A 46 2.04 -0.89 9.01
C ALA A 46 0.54 -1.13 8.73
N GLN A 47 -0.24 -0.06 8.55
CA GLN A 47 -1.67 -0.18 8.23
C GLN A 47 -1.87 -0.79 6.83
N ILE A 48 -1.02 -0.40 5.87
CA ILE A 48 -1.00 -0.98 4.52
C ILE A 48 -0.70 -2.47 4.61
N ALA A 49 0.34 -2.86 5.36
CA ALA A 49 0.70 -4.25 5.58
C ALA A 49 -0.46 -5.08 6.14
N THR A 50 -1.11 -4.62 7.21
CA THR A 50 -2.29 -5.29 7.79
C THR A 50 -3.43 -5.44 6.77
N ARG A 51 -3.70 -4.40 5.98
CA ARG A 51 -4.83 -4.41 5.03
C ARG A 51 -4.56 -5.21 3.76
N THR A 52 -3.29 -5.40 3.43
CA THR A 52 -2.84 -6.12 2.22
C THR A 52 -2.24 -7.48 2.51
N HIS A 53 -2.21 -7.93 3.77
CA HIS A 53 -1.50 -9.15 4.19
C HIS A 53 -0.02 -9.20 3.74
N LEU A 54 0.56 -8.05 3.39
CA LEU A 54 1.99 -7.92 3.11
C LEU A 54 2.74 -7.71 4.42
N SER A 55 4.06 -7.94 4.40
CA SER A 55 4.90 -7.48 5.50
C SER A 55 5.06 -5.95 5.45
N THR A 56 5.24 -5.34 6.62
CA THR A 56 5.59 -3.91 6.73
C THR A 56 6.86 -3.59 5.94
N TYR A 57 7.82 -4.51 5.90
CA TYR A 57 9.02 -4.39 5.07
C TYR A 57 8.69 -4.29 3.58
N THR A 58 7.80 -5.16 3.07
CA THR A 58 7.39 -5.12 1.66
C THR A 58 6.67 -3.82 1.33
N ALA A 59 5.76 -3.35 2.20
CA ALA A 59 5.09 -2.06 2.02
C ALA A 59 6.09 -0.89 1.99
N ALA A 60 7.03 -0.85 2.94
CA ALA A 60 8.07 0.17 2.99
C ALA A 60 9.01 0.13 1.77
N ARG A 61 9.38 -1.06 1.29
CA ARG A 61 10.22 -1.23 0.10
C ARG A 61 9.52 -0.75 -1.17
N ILE A 62 8.24 -1.07 -1.32
CA ILE A 62 7.42 -0.58 -2.43
C ILE A 62 7.29 0.94 -2.37
N ARG A 63 6.97 1.50 -1.19
CA ARG A 63 6.90 2.96 -0.97
C ARG A 63 8.22 3.65 -1.38
N ALA A 64 9.36 3.09 -0.99
CA ALA A 64 10.68 3.61 -1.34
C ALA A 64 10.94 3.54 -2.86
N ARG A 65 10.57 2.43 -3.52
CA ARG A 65 10.68 2.27 -4.98
C ARG A 65 9.84 3.30 -5.74
N LEU A 66 8.65 3.61 -5.22
CA LEU A 66 7.74 4.62 -5.75
C LEU A 66 8.11 6.05 -5.35
N ARG A 67 9.17 6.23 -4.55
CA ARG A 67 9.64 7.53 -4.03
C ARG A 67 8.55 8.31 -3.27
N LEU A 68 7.69 7.59 -2.56
CA LEU A 68 6.62 8.18 -1.74
C LEU A 68 7.14 8.54 -0.34
N PRO A 69 6.75 9.69 0.24
CA PRO A 69 7.17 10.09 1.58
C PRO A 69 6.63 9.14 2.65
N ALA A 70 7.38 8.93 3.73
CA ALA A 70 6.92 8.08 4.82
C ALA A 70 5.80 8.78 5.61
N HIS A 71 4.69 8.08 5.84
CA HIS A 71 3.71 8.48 6.84
C HIS A 71 4.15 7.91 8.19
N HIS A 72 4.55 8.79 9.09
CA HIS A 72 4.81 8.40 10.47
C HIS A 72 3.48 8.24 11.18
N ALA A 73 3.25 7.07 11.78
CA ALA A 73 2.21 6.97 12.80
C ALA A 73 2.56 8.02 13.85
N GLN A 74 1.70 9.01 14.03
CA GLN A 74 1.83 9.94 15.12
C GLN A 74 1.68 9.10 16.38
N THR A 75 2.81 8.71 16.98
CA THR A 75 2.86 8.18 18.34
C THR A 75 2.29 9.31 19.18
N GLY A 76 1.00 9.20 19.51
CA GLY A 76 0.32 10.16 20.36
C GLY A 76 1.04 10.21 21.69
N GLY A 77 1.96 11.17 21.80
CA GLY A 77 2.54 11.62 23.04
C GLY A 77 1.43 12.26 23.86
N SER A 78 0.72 11.45 24.62
CA SER A 78 0.07 11.88 25.85
C SER A 78 0.92 11.40 27.02
N PHE A 79 2.15 11.93 27.12
CA PHE A 79 2.86 11.99 28.39
C PHE A 79 2.53 13.35 29.01
N ARG A 80 1.32 13.45 29.58
CA ARG A 80 0.92 14.62 30.38
C ARG A 80 1.43 14.34 31.80
N GLY A 81 2.60 14.90 32.10
CA GLY A 81 3.07 15.02 33.47
C GLY A 81 2.12 15.90 34.28
N ALA A 82 1.75 15.40 35.45
CA ALA A 82 1.37 16.16 36.65
C ALA A 82 1.51 15.20 37.84
#